data_AF-E8ZH43-F1
#
_entry.id   AF-E8ZH43-F1
#
_cell.length_a   1.000
_cell.length_b   1.000
_cell.length_c   1.000
_cell.angle_alpha   90.00
_cell.angle_beta   90.00
_cell.angle_gamma   90.00
#
_symmetry.space_group_name_H-M   'P 1'
#
loop_
_entity.id
_entity.type
_entity.pdbx_description
1 polymer ?
#
loop_
_entity_poly.entity_id
_entity_poly.type
_entity_poly.pdbx_seq_one_letter_code
_entity_poly.pdbx_strand_id
1 'polypeptide(L)'
;MPLDESGDWTATHNKYKETSFNYPRFSLKSQELKELKDECRKILNSQSNDEDYKKARKWCVKPMSVKELIASKKLTLLDIKDAGSDNQSEYQSLVDEYKKTGKGDKAISELTLSDENNNWSLLRAQCKALSEKDFWNTDYDSSVYKVGVWCVREALSRI
;
A
#
# COMPACT_ATOMS: atom_id res chain seq x y z
N MET A 1 3.06 8.80 -9.22
CA MET A 1 3.14 10.13 -9.85
C MET A 1 4.24 10.92 -9.14
N PRO A 2 5.07 11.70 -9.85
CA PRO A 2 6.01 12.62 -9.23
C PRO A 2 5.26 13.62 -8.31
N LEU A 3 5.89 14.09 -7.24
CA LEU A 3 5.35 15.14 -6.38
C LEU A 3 5.26 16.48 -7.14
N ASP A 4 4.06 16.92 -7.50
CA ASP A 4 3.83 18.11 -8.33
C ASP A 4 3.21 19.31 -7.57
N GLU A 5 2.62 19.11 -6.40
CA GLU A 5 2.03 20.20 -5.59
C GLU A 5 2.89 20.62 -4.39
N SER A 6 2.91 21.92 -4.09
CA SER A 6 3.67 22.51 -2.97
C SER A 6 3.25 21.96 -1.59
N GLY A 7 1.99 21.53 -1.44
CA GLY A 7 1.44 20.91 -0.24
C GLY A 7 2.02 19.51 0.03
N ASP A 8 2.10 18.67 -1.01
CA ASP A 8 2.61 17.30 -0.91
C ASP A 8 4.10 17.28 -0.54
N TRP A 9 4.87 18.25 -1.04
CA TRP A 9 6.27 18.44 -0.67
C TRP A 9 6.48 18.81 0.79
N THR A 10 5.63 19.70 1.32
CA THR A 10 5.76 20.16 2.72
C THR A 10 5.44 19.03 3.70
N ALA A 11 4.36 18.28 3.44
CA ALA A 11 3.99 17.12 4.25
C ALA A 11 5.08 16.03 4.22
N THR A 12 5.60 15.72 3.02
CA THR A 12 6.69 14.75 2.83
C THR A 12 7.96 15.20 3.56
N HIS A 13 8.29 16.49 3.53
CA HIS A 13 9.47 17.03 4.21
C HIS A 13 9.34 16.98 5.73
N ASN A 14 8.16 17.26 6.27
CA ASN A 14 7.91 17.10 7.71
C ASN A 14 8.11 15.64 8.13
N LYS A 15 7.56 14.70 7.35
CA LYS A 15 7.79 13.25 7.56
C LYS A 15 9.25 12.87 7.40
N TYR A 16 9.97 13.48 6.46
CA TYR A 16 11.40 13.28 6.28
C TYR A 16 12.19 13.72 7.52
N LYS A 17 11.75 14.73 8.29
CA LYS A 17 12.48 15.15 9.50
C LYS A 17 12.26 14.22 10.70
N GLU A 18 11.16 13.47 10.71
CA GLU A 18 10.87 12.51 11.79
C GLU A 18 11.91 11.39 11.80
N THR A 19 12.50 11.08 12.96
CA THR A 19 13.51 10.01 13.11
C THR A 19 12.91 8.67 13.55
N SER A 20 11.60 8.62 13.77
CA SER A 20 10.84 7.43 14.18
C SER A 20 10.79 6.35 13.10
N PHE A 21 11.11 6.67 11.85
CA PHE A 21 11.07 5.73 10.74
C PHE A 21 12.46 5.34 10.23
N ASN A 22 12.67 4.04 10.05
CA ASN A 22 13.88 3.50 9.44
C ASN A 22 13.71 3.32 7.91
N TYR A 23 13.39 4.40 7.20
CA TYR A 23 13.33 4.40 5.74
C TYR A 23 14.69 4.83 5.13
N PRO A 24 15.08 4.32 3.95
CA PRO A 24 16.28 4.77 3.24
C PRO A 24 16.23 6.28 3.00
N ARG A 25 17.33 6.99 3.29
CA ARG A 25 17.37 8.46 3.28
C ARG A 25 18.47 8.99 2.37
N PHE A 26 18.26 10.21 1.89
CA PHE A 26 19.28 10.99 1.23
C PHE A 26 20.28 11.54 2.25
N SER A 27 21.55 11.61 1.84
CA SER A 27 22.58 12.35 2.56
C SER A 27 22.45 13.85 2.23
N LEU A 28 21.54 14.53 2.92
CA LEU A 28 21.35 15.96 2.77
C LEU A 28 22.41 16.73 3.56
N LYS A 29 22.86 17.88 3.05
CA LYS A 29 23.78 18.79 3.74
C LYS A 29 23.04 19.63 4.79
N SER A 30 21.74 19.85 4.59
CA SER A 30 20.83 20.49 5.53
C SER A 30 19.45 19.82 5.50
N GLN A 31 18.63 20.02 6.53
CA GLN A 31 17.24 19.53 6.55
C GLN A 31 16.28 20.47 5.82
N GLU A 32 16.74 21.24 4.82
CA GLU A 32 15.90 22.15 4.05
C GLU A 32 15.09 21.42 2.98
N LEU A 33 13.88 21.91 2.69
CA LEU A 33 12.98 21.31 1.69
C LEU A 33 13.61 21.36 0.29
N LYS A 34 14.39 22.41 0.01
CA LYS A 34 15.05 22.60 -1.28
C LYS A 34 16.01 21.45 -1.60
N GLU A 35 16.82 21.02 -0.63
CA GLU A 35 17.77 19.93 -0.85
C GLU A 35 17.06 18.60 -1.11
N LEU A 36 15.97 18.30 -0.39
CA LEU A 36 15.17 17.11 -0.66
C LEU A 36 14.60 17.13 -2.09
N LYS A 37 14.10 18.28 -2.55
CA LYS A 37 13.60 18.45 -3.93
C LYS A 37 14.71 18.24 -4.96
N ASP A 38 15.89 18.77 -4.72
CA ASP A 38 17.02 18.70 -5.64
C ASP A 38 17.55 17.25 -5.77
N GLU A 39 17.67 16.52 -4.66
CA GLU A 39 18.03 15.10 -4.68
C GLU A 39 16.97 14.24 -5.39
N CYS A 40 15.69 14.51 -5.14
CA CYS A 40 14.61 13.86 -5.87
C CYS A 40 14.68 14.11 -7.37
N ARG A 41 14.92 15.35 -7.80
CA ARG A 41 15.09 15.68 -9.22
C ARG A 41 16.29 14.96 -9.82
N LYS A 42 17.39 14.86 -9.08
CA LYS A 42 18.61 14.18 -9.54
C LYS A 42 18.36 12.70 -9.78
N ILE A 43 17.78 12.00 -8.80
CA ILE A 43 17.54 10.55 -8.93
C ILE A 43 16.54 10.26 -10.05
N LEU A 44 15.44 11.00 -10.13
CA LEU A 44 14.40 10.78 -11.14
C LEU A 44 14.89 10.99 -12.58
N ASN A 45 15.99 11.72 -12.79
CA ASN A 45 16.59 11.99 -14.10
C ASN A 45 17.86 11.16 -14.39
N SER A 46 18.22 10.22 -13.51
CA SER A 46 19.43 9.40 -13.63
C SER A 46 19.12 7.91 -13.74
N GLN A 47 20.06 7.11 -14.27
CA GLN A 47 20.00 5.65 -14.11
C GLN A 47 20.16 5.32 -12.62
N SER A 48 19.04 4.98 -11.99
CA SER A 48 18.95 4.74 -10.56
C SER A 48 19.42 3.31 -10.24
N ASN A 49 20.27 3.15 -9.23
CA ASN A 49 20.50 1.86 -8.60
C ASN A 49 19.32 1.49 -7.66
N ASP A 50 19.31 0.27 -7.12
CA ASP A 50 18.23 -0.19 -6.23
C ASP A 50 18.04 0.68 -4.98
N GLU A 51 19.11 1.25 -4.45
CA GLU A 51 19.06 2.10 -3.25
C GLU A 51 18.41 3.45 -3.58
N ASP A 52 18.80 4.04 -4.69
CA ASP A 52 18.25 5.28 -5.23
C ASP A 52 16.76 5.11 -5.58
N TYR A 53 16.38 3.97 -6.16
CA TYR A 53 14.98 3.63 -6.39
C TYR A 53 14.19 3.59 -5.08
N LYS A 54 14.71 2.93 -4.03
CA LYS A 54 14.04 2.86 -2.72
C LYS A 54 13.85 4.23 -2.09
N LYS A 55 14.87 5.10 -2.15
CA LYS A 55 14.80 6.49 -1.66
C LYS A 55 13.77 7.29 -2.46
N ALA A 56 13.84 7.25 -3.79
CA ALA A 56 12.92 7.99 -4.65
C ALA A 56 11.47 7.54 -4.45
N ARG A 57 11.24 6.23 -4.38
CA ARG A 57 9.92 5.65 -4.12
C ARG A 57 9.33 6.08 -2.77
N LYS A 58 10.14 6.41 -1.76
CA LYS A 58 9.63 6.85 -0.46
C LYS A 58 9.47 8.36 -0.33
N TRP A 59 10.32 9.15 -0.99
CA TRP A 59 10.43 10.58 -0.71
C TRP A 59 10.15 11.51 -1.90
N CYS A 60 10.08 10.96 -3.11
CA CYS A 60 9.97 11.75 -4.34
C CYS A 60 8.66 11.50 -5.10
N VAL A 61 7.80 10.64 -4.56
CA VAL A 61 6.49 10.31 -5.12
C VAL A 61 5.38 10.82 -4.21
N LYS A 62 4.22 11.09 -4.81
CA LYS A 62 3.03 11.48 -4.07
C LYS A 62 2.63 10.37 -3.08
N PRO A 63 2.56 10.67 -1.76
CA PRO A 63 2.01 9.74 -0.79
C PRO A 63 0.56 9.41 -1.14
N MET A 64 0.25 8.13 -1.22
CA MET A 64 -1.09 7.63 -1.47
C MET A 64 -1.39 6.55 -0.44
N SER A 65 -2.56 6.57 0.17
CA SER A 65 -3.07 5.42 0.91
C SER A 65 -3.11 4.17 0.03
N VAL A 66 -3.23 2.99 0.65
CA VAL A 66 -3.31 1.74 -0.10
C VAL A 66 -4.50 1.77 -1.06
N LYS A 67 -5.68 2.20 -0.59
CA LYS A 67 -6.90 2.37 -1.41
C LYS A 67 -6.65 3.30 -2.62
N GLU A 68 -6.01 4.44 -2.42
CA GLU A 68 -5.75 5.40 -3.51
C GLU A 68 -4.80 4.82 -4.54
N LEU A 69 -3.75 4.13 -4.10
CA LEU A 69 -2.80 3.48 -5.00
C LEU A 69 -3.48 2.36 -5.81
N ILE A 70 -4.35 1.55 -5.19
CA ILE A 70 -5.12 0.50 -5.86
C ILE A 70 -6.02 1.10 -6.94
N ALA A 71 -6.75 2.18 -6.62
CA ALA A 71 -7.56 2.91 -7.60
C ALA A 71 -6.69 3.50 -8.73
N SER A 72 -5.51 4.04 -8.44
CA SER A 72 -4.58 4.57 -9.45
C SER A 72 -4.09 3.50 -10.43
N LYS A 73 -4.03 2.24 -9.99
CA LYS A 73 -3.71 1.06 -10.81
C LYS A 73 -4.90 0.53 -11.61
N LYS A 74 -6.06 1.21 -11.54
CA LYS A 74 -7.32 0.79 -12.16
C LYS A 74 -7.80 -0.59 -11.69
N LEU A 75 -7.47 -0.95 -10.46
CA LEU A 75 -7.99 -2.15 -9.81
C LEU A 75 -9.24 -1.78 -9.02
N THR A 76 -10.24 -2.65 -9.07
CA THR A 76 -11.53 -2.42 -8.45
C THR A 76 -11.57 -3.06 -7.07
N LEU A 77 -11.38 -2.26 -6.03
CA LEU A 77 -11.54 -2.71 -4.65
C LEU A 77 -12.99 -3.18 -4.42
N LEU A 78 -13.16 -4.39 -3.89
CA LEU A 78 -14.47 -4.91 -3.46
C LEU A 78 -15.01 -4.07 -2.29
N ASP A 79 -16.32 -4.11 -2.04
CA ASP A 79 -16.88 -3.31 -0.94
C ASP A 79 -16.29 -3.75 0.42
N ILE A 80 -15.80 -2.77 1.18
CA ILE A 80 -15.11 -2.95 2.47
C ILE A 80 -15.91 -2.36 3.65
N LYS A 81 -17.17 -1.98 3.45
CA LYS A 81 -18.00 -1.45 4.53
C LYS A 81 -18.36 -2.57 5.49
N ASP A 82 -18.60 -2.25 6.77
CA ASP A 82 -18.92 -3.30 7.75
C ASP A 82 -20.36 -3.83 7.63
N ALA A 83 -21.20 -3.16 6.83
CA ALA A 83 -22.62 -3.47 6.67
C ALA A 83 -22.94 -4.03 5.27
N GLY A 84 -23.99 -4.85 5.21
CA GLY A 84 -24.52 -5.43 3.97
C GLY A 84 -23.76 -6.67 3.49
N SER A 85 -24.30 -7.30 2.43
CA SER A 85 -23.77 -8.50 1.79
C SER A 85 -23.17 -8.23 0.41
N ASP A 86 -22.81 -6.98 0.14
CA ASP A 86 -22.19 -6.60 -1.13
C ASP A 86 -20.88 -7.37 -1.33
N ASN A 87 -20.70 -7.89 -2.54
CA ASN A 87 -19.56 -8.73 -2.94
C ASN A 87 -19.34 -9.99 -2.07
N GLN A 88 -20.37 -10.48 -1.36
CA GLN A 88 -20.24 -11.67 -0.51
C GLN A 88 -19.75 -12.90 -1.30
N SER A 89 -20.31 -13.16 -2.49
CA SER A 89 -19.89 -14.28 -3.35
C SER A 89 -18.44 -14.19 -3.79
N GLU A 90 -17.98 -12.98 -4.09
CA GLU A 90 -16.61 -12.69 -4.48
C GLU A 90 -15.66 -12.94 -3.32
N TYR A 91 -15.99 -12.44 -2.12
CA TYR A 91 -15.20 -12.72 -0.93
C TYR A 91 -15.19 -14.21 -0.55
N GLN A 92 -16.30 -14.92 -0.73
CA GLN A 92 -16.33 -16.38 -0.51
C GLN A 92 -15.36 -17.09 -1.44
N SER A 93 -15.35 -16.73 -2.74
CA SER A 93 -14.41 -17.30 -3.71
C SER A 93 -12.96 -17.00 -3.34
N LEU A 94 -12.68 -15.77 -2.88
CA LEU A 94 -11.33 -15.36 -2.43
C LEU A 94 -10.92 -16.05 -1.13
N VAL A 95 -11.86 -16.31 -0.22
CA VAL A 95 -11.63 -17.10 1.00
C VAL A 95 -11.23 -18.53 0.64
N ASP A 96 -11.93 -19.16 -0.29
CA ASP A 96 -11.64 -20.54 -0.70
C ASP A 96 -10.25 -20.63 -1.35
N GLU A 97 -9.86 -19.62 -2.13
CA GLU A 97 -8.51 -19.52 -2.65
C GLU A 97 -7.48 -19.23 -1.55
N TYR A 98 -7.77 -18.32 -0.61
CA TYR A 98 -6.90 -18.01 0.51
C TYR A 98 -6.62 -19.25 1.37
N LYS A 99 -7.61 -20.11 1.61
CA LYS A 99 -7.40 -21.38 2.33
C LYS A 99 -6.38 -22.29 1.64
N LYS A 100 -6.28 -22.23 0.31
CA LYS A 100 -5.33 -23.01 -0.49
C LYS A 100 -3.95 -22.35 -0.55
N THR A 101 -3.89 -21.04 -0.84
CA THR A 101 -2.66 -20.35 -1.24
C THR A 101 -2.26 -19.15 -0.38
N GLY A 102 -3.04 -18.81 0.64
CA GLY A 102 -2.80 -17.74 1.62
C GLY A 102 -1.70 -18.05 2.63
N LYS A 103 -0.51 -18.40 2.16
CA LYS A 103 0.68 -18.75 2.95
C LYS A 103 1.87 -17.89 2.54
N GLY A 104 2.91 -17.85 3.39
CA GLY A 104 4.12 -17.06 3.13
C GLY A 104 3.79 -15.58 2.91
N ASP A 105 4.34 -15.00 1.84
CA ASP A 105 4.16 -13.58 1.52
C ASP A 105 2.70 -13.18 1.23
N LYS A 106 1.85 -14.15 0.87
CA LYS A 106 0.41 -13.93 0.65
C LYS A 106 -0.42 -13.98 1.92
N ALA A 107 0.13 -14.43 3.04
CA ALA A 107 -0.61 -14.54 4.28
C ALA A 107 -0.95 -13.15 4.86
N ILE A 108 -2.19 -12.99 5.30
CA ILE A 108 -2.61 -11.83 6.08
C ILE A 108 -2.39 -12.19 7.56
N SER A 109 -1.51 -11.46 8.24
CA SER A 109 -0.98 -11.85 9.56
C SER A 109 -2.06 -12.00 10.64
N GLU A 110 -3.14 -11.22 10.54
CA GLU A 110 -4.24 -11.21 11.52
C GLU A 110 -5.49 -11.97 11.02
N LEU A 111 -5.38 -12.66 9.87
CA LEU A 111 -6.51 -13.42 9.33
C LEU A 111 -6.43 -14.89 9.74
N THR A 112 -7.28 -15.24 10.70
CA THR A 112 -7.56 -16.63 11.05
C THR A 112 -8.94 -16.99 10.52
N LEU A 113 -8.99 -17.92 9.58
CA LEU A 113 -10.25 -18.46 9.07
C LEU A 113 -10.67 -19.67 9.91
N SER A 114 -11.95 -19.79 10.20
CA SER A 114 -12.55 -20.95 10.86
C SER A 114 -13.16 -21.91 9.83
N ASP A 115 -13.77 -23.01 10.28
CA ASP A 115 -14.61 -23.86 9.41
C ASP A 115 -16.03 -23.31 9.21
N GLU A 116 -16.33 -22.11 9.73
CA GLU A 116 -17.67 -21.51 9.65
C GLU A 116 -17.93 -20.78 8.32
N ASN A 117 -19.22 -20.58 8.02
CA ASN A 117 -19.69 -19.96 6.77
C ASN A 117 -19.44 -18.44 6.66
N ASN A 118 -18.94 -17.78 7.71
CA ASN A 118 -18.78 -16.32 7.76
C ASN A 118 -17.35 -15.82 7.52
N ASN A 119 -16.45 -16.68 7.07
CA ASN A 119 -15.07 -16.31 6.74
C ASN A 119 -14.94 -15.15 5.74
N TRP A 120 -15.92 -14.96 4.87
CA TRP A 120 -15.96 -13.87 3.90
C TRP A 120 -15.94 -12.49 4.58
N SER A 121 -16.62 -12.34 5.73
CA SER A 121 -16.66 -11.07 6.46
C SER A 121 -15.35 -10.79 7.20
N LEU A 122 -14.65 -11.84 7.66
CA LEU A 122 -13.31 -11.73 8.24
C LEU A 122 -12.30 -11.23 7.20
N LEU A 123 -12.32 -11.82 6.00
CA LEU A 123 -11.47 -11.36 4.90
C LEU A 123 -11.80 -9.92 4.50
N ARG A 124 -13.09 -9.55 4.42
CA ARG A 124 -13.54 -8.17 4.15
C ARG A 124 -13.04 -7.18 5.20
N ALA A 125 -13.12 -7.51 6.49
CA ALA A 125 -12.62 -6.67 7.58
C ALA A 125 -11.11 -6.45 7.48
N GLN A 126 -10.36 -7.49 7.12
CA GLN A 126 -8.92 -7.38 6.88
C GLN A 126 -8.62 -6.54 5.63
N CYS A 127 -9.39 -6.69 4.56
CA CYS A 127 -9.30 -5.84 3.38
C CYS A 127 -9.51 -4.36 3.70
N LYS A 128 -10.48 -4.05 4.57
CA LYS A 128 -10.69 -2.70 5.09
C LYS A 128 -9.43 -2.18 5.81
N ALA A 129 -8.98 -2.89 6.84
CA ALA A 129 -7.84 -2.50 7.65
C ALA A 129 -6.55 -2.29 6.81
N LEU A 130 -6.30 -3.16 5.82
CA LEU A 130 -5.16 -3.03 4.93
C LEU A 130 -5.30 -1.88 3.94
N SER A 131 -6.52 -1.63 3.42
CA SER A 131 -6.78 -0.58 2.43
C SER A 131 -6.73 0.84 3.00
N GLU A 132 -7.03 0.99 4.29
CA GLU A 132 -7.02 2.27 5.01
C GLU A 132 -5.63 2.71 5.45
N LYS A 133 -4.62 1.82 5.36
CA LYS A 133 -3.24 2.17 5.70
C LYS A 133 -2.71 3.29 4.81
N ASP A 134 -2.10 4.27 5.46
CA ASP A 134 -1.43 5.38 4.78
C ASP A 134 -0.03 4.99 4.28
N PHE A 135 0.51 5.82 3.41
CA PHE A 135 1.81 5.64 2.76
C PHE A 135 3.00 5.51 3.73
N TRP A 136 2.90 6.05 4.94
CA TRP A 136 3.97 6.05 5.95
C TRP A 136 3.91 4.85 6.88
N ASN A 137 2.88 4.01 6.79
CA ASN A 137 2.79 2.76 7.52
C ASN A 137 3.98 1.84 7.19
N THR A 138 4.56 1.18 8.20
CA THR A 138 5.72 0.29 8.03
C THR A 138 5.41 -0.90 7.12
N ASP A 139 4.16 -1.36 7.14
CA ASP A 139 3.72 -2.51 6.34
C ASP A 139 3.01 -2.08 5.06
N TYR A 140 3.18 -0.82 4.63
CA TYR A 140 2.47 -0.26 3.48
C TYR A 140 2.62 -1.15 2.24
N ASP A 141 3.85 -1.54 1.89
CA ASP A 141 4.13 -2.35 0.70
C ASP A 141 3.47 -3.73 0.75
N SER A 142 3.56 -4.37 1.92
CA SER A 142 2.91 -5.64 2.20
C SER A 142 1.38 -5.51 2.09
N SER A 143 0.83 -4.39 2.55
CA SER A 143 -0.61 -4.11 2.54
C SER A 143 -1.11 -3.84 1.11
N VAL A 144 -0.37 -3.06 0.31
CA VAL A 144 -0.65 -2.88 -1.13
C VAL A 144 -0.67 -4.22 -1.86
N TYR A 145 0.32 -5.07 -1.61
CA TYR A 145 0.38 -6.39 -2.21
C TYR A 145 -0.84 -7.23 -1.82
N LYS A 146 -1.11 -7.37 -0.52
CA LYS A 146 -2.23 -8.20 -0.03
C LYS A 146 -3.59 -7.69 -0.51
N VAL A 147 -3.81 -6.38 -0.54
CA VAL A 147 -5.05 -5.81 -1.09
C VAL A 147 -5.19 -6.13 -2.58
N GLY A 148 -4.12 -6.01 -3.36
CA GLY A 148 -4.13 -6.36 -4.78
C GLY A 148 -4.26 -7.86 -5.08
N VAL A 149 -4.06 -8.73 -4.08
CA VAL A 149 -4.22 -10.19 -4.20
C VAL A 149 -5.57 -10.66 -3.68
N TRP A 150 -6.09 -10.06 -2.60
CA TRP A 150 -7.21 -10.62 -1.85
C TRP A 150 -8.46 -9.75 -1.77
N CYS A 151 -8.39 -8.51 -2.23
CA CYS A 151 -9.45 -7.52 -1.97
C CYS A 151 -9.98 -6.82 -3.22
N VAL A 152 -9.50 -7.19 -4.41
CA VAL A 152 -9.87 -6.56 -5.67
C VAL A 152 -10.63 -7.55 -6.56
N ARG A 153 -11.58 -7.05 -7.36
CA ARG A 153 -12.37 -7.88 -8.28
C ARG A 153 -11.48 -8.62 -9.27
N GLU A 154 -10.39 -8.00 -9.72
CA GLU A 154 -9.46 -8.58 -10.68
C GLU A 154 -8.69 -9.79 -10.13
N ALA A 155 -8.67 -10.00 -8.81
CA ALA A 155 -8.10 -11.20 -8.22
C ALA A 155 -8.92 -12.46 -8.54
N LEU A 156 -10.24 -12.31 -8.73
CA LEU A 156 -11.13 -13.42 -9.07
C LEU A 156 -10.82 -14.02 -10.43
N SER A 157 -10.30 -13.22 -11.37
CA SER A 157 -9.89 -13.71 -12.70
C SER A 157 -8.64 -14.59 -12.67
N ARG A 158 -8.00 -14.75 -11.51
CA ARG A 158 -6.80 -15.58 -11.31
C ARG A 158 -7.10 -16.92 -10.64
N ILE A 159 -8.35 -17.12 -10.23
CA ILE A 159 -8.89 -18.32 -9.59
C ILE A 159 -9.56 -19.17 -10.67
#